data_AF-A0A699WV96-F1
#
_entry.id   AF-A0A699WV96-F1
#
_cell.length_a   1.000
_cell.length_b   1.000
_cell.length_c   1.000
_cell.angle_alpha   90.00
_cell.angle_beta   90.00
_cell.angle_gamma   90.00
#
_symmetry.space_group_name_H-M   'P 1'
#
loop_
_entity.id
_entity.type
_entity.pdbx_description
1 polymer ?
#
loop_
_entity_poly.entity_id
_entity_poly.type
_entity_poly.pdbx_seq_one_letter_code
_entity_poly.pdbx_strand_id
1 'polypeptide(L)' 'VWRIPVTGDQCGEANIVDIGTQPKDLSLSINNHELALIAIEEGVVLLRGTQILSTIKLGFTVSPCSIAPDGTEAVVGGQD' A
#
# COMPACT_ATOMS: atom_id res chain seq x y z
N VAL A 1 -8.24 15.33 8.03
CA VAL A 1 -7.87 15.08 6.61
C VAL A 1 -6.44 15.53 6.42
N TRP A 2 -5.51 14.59 6.21
CA TRP A 2 -4.12 14.91 5.82
C TRP A 2 -4.06 15.02 4.29
N ARG A 3 -3.30 15.98 3.76
CA ARG A 3 -3.20 16.24 2.32
C ARG A 3 -1.73 16.29 1.93
N ILE A 4 -1.33 15.44 1.00
CA ILE A 4 0.00 15.48 0.38
C ILE A 4 -0.14 16.35 -0.87
N PRO A 5 0.52 17.52 -0.94
CA PRO A 5 0.51 18.32 -2.15
C PRO A 5 1.23 17.55 -3.26
N VAL A 6 0.56 17.38 -4.40
CA VAL A 6 1.17 16.82 -5.60
C VAL A 6 1.64 17.99 -6.45
N THR A 7 2.91 18.35 -6.33
CA THR A 7 3.58 19.32 -7.19
C THR A 7 3.91 18.64 -8.52
N GLY A 8 3.09 18.89 -9.55
CA GLY A 8 3.16 18.17 -10.83
C GLY A 8 4.47 18.34 -11.62
N ASP A 9 5.24 19.38 -11.30
CA ASP A 9 6.59 19.63 -11.82
C ASP A 9 7.70 18.85 -11.09
N GLN A 10 7.38 18.22 -9.95
CA GLN A 10 8.29 17.42 -9.14
C GLN A 10 8.06 15.90 -9.26
N CYS A 11 7.03 15.48 -10.00
CA CYS A 11 6.81 14.07 -10.31
C CYS A 11 7.70 13.68 -11.50
N GLY A 12 8.70 12.83 -11.23
CA GLY A 12 9.53 12.24 -12.28
C GLY A 12 8.82 11.13 -13.06
N GLU A 13 9.58 10.40 -13.87
CA GLU A 13 9.10 9.22 -14.59
C GLU A 13 8.47 8.19 -13.64
N ALA A 14 7.33 7.63 -14.05
CA ALA A 14 6.63 6.62 -13.26
C ALA A 14 7.39 5.29 -13.33
N ASN A 15 7.70 4.72 -12.16
CA ASN A 15 8.18 3.34 -12.08
C ASN A 15 7.00 2.39 -11.96
N ILE A 16 6.97 1.35 -12.80
CA ILE A 16 5.92 0.34 -12.80
C ILE A 16 6.37 -0.85 -11.95
N VAL A 17 5.57 -1.22 -10.97
CA VAL A 17 5.76 -2.41 -10.15
C VAL A 17 4.65 -3.41 -10.46
N ASP A 18 5.02 -4.58 -10.96
CA ASP A 18 4.07 -5.68 -11.11
C ASP A 18 3.91 -6.40 -9.77
N ILE A 19 2.72 -6.26 -9.17
CA ILE A 19 2.35 -6.94 -7.92
C ILE A 19 1.63 -8.28 -8.16
N GLY A 20 1.48 -8.70 -9.42
CA GLY A 20 0.94 -10.00 -9.85
C GLY A 20 -0.57 -10.15 -9.75
N THR A 21 -1.28 -9.24 -9.06
CA THR A 21 -2.74 -9.31 -8.85
C THR A 21 -3.39 -7.93 -8.84
N GLN A 22 -4.72 -7.88 -9.01
CA GLN A 22 -5.48 -6.64 -8.96
C GLN A 22 -5.42 -6.00 -7.56
N PRO A 23 -4.94 -4.75 -7.41
CA PRO A 23 -5.02 -4.02 -6.15
C PRO A 23 -6.48 -3.62 -5.87
N LYS A 24 -6.90 -3.76 -4.60
CA LYS A 24 -8.23 -3.38 -4.09
C LYS A 24 -8.21 -2.06 -3.32
N ASP A 25 -7.12 -1.80 -2.59
CA ASP A 25 -6.92 -0.59 -1.79
C ASP A 25 -5.41 -0.32 -1.62
N LEU A 26 -5.05 0.92 -1.30
CA LEU A 26 -3.67 1.38 -1.11
C LEU A 26 -3.60 2.33 0.08
N SER A 27 -2.65 2.07 0.99
CA SER A 27 -2.34 2.96 2.11
C SER A 27 -0.85 3.26 2.17
N LEU A 28 -0.49 4.52 2.42
CA LEU A 28 0.89 5.02 2.46
C LEU A 28 1.27 5.45 3.87
N SER A 29 2.49 5.08 4.29
CA SER A 29 3.07 5.60 5.53
C SER A 29 3.52 7.05 5.33
N ILE A 30 2.95 7.95 6.12
CA ILE A 30 3.16 9.40 5.96
C ILE A 30 4.54 9.86 6.48
N ASN A 31 5.09 9.22 7.50
CA ASN A 31 6.42 9.55 8.01
C ASN A 31 7.53 8.77 7.27
N ASN A 32 7.14 7.78 6.45
CA ASN A 32 8.03 7.00 5.59
C ASN A 32 7.37 6.82 4.22
N HIS A 33 7.48 7.83 3.37
CA HIS A 33 6.81 7.89 2.06
C HIS A 33 7.19 6.77 1.09
N GLU A 34 8.25 6.01 1.37
CA GLU A 34 8.60 4.83 0.57
C GLU A 34 7.75 3.61 0.93
N LEU A 35 7.16 3.55 2.13
CA LEU A 35 6.44 2.37 2.59
C LEU A 35 4.95 2.45 2.22
N ALA A 36 4.49 1.47 1.45
CA ALA A 36 3.09 1.35 1.04
C ALA A 36 2.54 -0.04 1.34
N LEU A 37 1.29 -0.11 1.78
CA LEU A 37 0.53 -1.32 1.94
C LEU A 37 -0.57 -1.38 0.87
N ILE A 38 -0.63 -2.47 0.14
CA ILE A 38 -1.61 -2.69 -0.92
C ILE A 38 -2.49 -3.87 -0.53
N ALA A 39 -3.80 -3.68 -0.51
CA ALA A 39 -4.75 -4.78 -0.39
C ALA A 39 -4.90 -5.52 -1.73
N ILE A 40 -4.89 -6.85 -1.66
CA ILE A 40 -5.18 -7.77 -2.76
C ILE A 40 -6.27 -8.75 -2.33
N GLU A 41 -6.83 -9.54 -3.26
CA GLU A 41 -8.00 -10.40 -3.00
C GLU A 41 -7.94 -11.14 -1.66
N GLU A 42 -6.86 -11.88 -1.39
CA GLU A 42 -6.71 -12.75 -0.21
C GLU A 42 -5.59 -12.29 0.75
N GLY A 43 -5.21 -11.00 0.72
CA GLY A 43 -4.09 -10.54 1.54
C GLY A 43 -3.59 -9.14 1.25
N VAL A 44 -2.30 -8.92 1.50
CA VAL A 44 -1.63 -7.63 1.30
C VAL A 44 -0.23 -7.78 0.69
N VAL A 45 0.20 -6.76 -0.03
CA VAL A 45 1.58 -6.58 -0.51
C VAL A 45 2.19 -5.37 0.20
N LEU A 46 3.38 -5.54 0.76
CA LEU A 46 4.17 -4.48 1.36
C LEU A 46 5.25 -4.03 0.35
N LEU A 47 5.18 -2.77 -0.06
CA LEU A 47 6.17 -2.14 -0.93
C LEU A 47 7.08 -1.19 -0.13
N ARG A 48 8.35 -1.12 -0.51
CA ARG A 48 9.26 -0.02 -0.20
C ARG A 48 9.79 0.58 -1.49
N GLY A 49 9.35 1.78 -1.82
CA GLY A 49 9.58 2.40 -3.12
C GLY A 49 9.03 1.48 -4.23
N THR A 50 9.91 0.98 -5.08
CA THR A 50 9.57 0.06 -6.17
C THR A 50 9.84 -1.41 -5.86
N GLN A 51 10.24 -1.72 -4.62
CA GLN A 51 10.56 -3.07 -4.19
C GLN A 51 9.40 -3.71 -3.43
N ILE A 52 9.02 -4.93 -3.83
CA ILE A 52 8.16 -5.80 -3.01
C ILE A 52 9.00 -6.34 -1.85
N LEU A 53 8.67 -5.93 -0.63
CA LEU A 53 9.28 -6.46 0.58
C LEU A 53 8.63 -7.79 0.99
N SER A 54 7.31 -7.88 0.87
CA SER A 54 6.56 -9.06 1.29
C SER A 54 5.19 -9.13 0.63
N THR A 55 4.69 -10.36 0.50
CA THR A 55 3.30 -10.66 0.15
C THR A 55 2.75 -11.56 1.23
N ILE A 56 1.72 -11.10 1.93
CA ILE A 56 1.13 -11.78 3.09
C ILE A 56 -0.27 -12.23 2.71
N LYS A 57 -0.53 -13.55 2.76
CA LYS A 57 -1.86 -14.13 2.59
C LYS A 57 -2.57 -14.18 3.95
N LEU A 58 -3.78 -13.64 4.02
CA LEU A 58 -4.52 -13.49 5.27
C LEU A 58 -5.60 -14.58 5.45
N GLY A 59 -5.88 -15.38 4.43
CA GLY A 59 -6.83 -16.50 4.51
C GLY A 59 -8.31 -16.07 4.51
N PHE A 60 -8.58 -14.80 4.21
CA PHE A 60 -9.91 -14.23 4.01
C PHE A 60 -9.85 -13.18 2.90
N THR A 61 -11.01 -12.88 2.32
CA THR A 61 -11.13 -11.83 1.31
C THR A 61 -10.93 -10.46 1.93
N VAL A 62 -10.01 -9.66 1.42
CA VAL A 62 -9.73 -8.31 1.93
C VAL A 62 -10.59 -7.26 1.25
N SER A 63 -11.01 -6.23 2.00
CA SER A 63 -11.67 -5.03 1.49
C SER A 63 -10.79 -3.77 1.67
N PRO A 64 -10.78 -3.02 2.79
CA PRO A 64 -9.85 -1.90 2.98
C PRO A 64 -8.57 -2.28 3.73
N CYS A 65 -7.50 -1.50 3.57
CA CYS A 65 -6.30 -1.56 4.39
C CYS A 65 -5.83 -0.17 4.83
N SER A 66 -5.14 -0.09 5.97
CA SER A 66 -4.52 1.14 6.44
C SER A 66 -3.20 0.84 7.15
N ILE A 67 -2.16 1.63 6.88
CA ILE A 67 -0.87 1.55 7.58
C ILE A 67 -0.69 2.79 8.47
N ALA A 68 -0.10 2.60 9.64
CA ALA A 68 0.19 3.71 10.55
C ALA A 68 1.12 4.74 9.88
N PRO A 69 1.02 6.03 10.27
CA PRO A 69 1.90 7.07 9.73
C PRO A 69 3.39 6.74 9.84
N ASP A 70 3.83 6.04 10.89
CA ASP A 70 5.23 5.62 11.07
C ASP A 70 5.59 4.27 10.41
N GLY A 71 4.61 3.58 9.83
CA GLY A 71 4.81 2.32 9.12
C GLY A 71 4.95 1.09 10.04
N THR A 72 4.73 1.22 11.35
CA THR A 72 5.02 0.14 12.31
C THR A 72 3.90 -0.90 12.43
N GLU A 73 2.66 -0.50 12.16
CA GLU A 73 1.49 -1.36 12.24
C GLU A 73 0.52 -1.12 11.08
N ALA A 74 -0.34 -2.10 10.83
CA ALA A 74 -1.35 -2.02 9.78
C ALA A 74 -2.64 -2.73 10.22
N VAL A 75 -3.76 -2.24 9.70
CA VAL A 75 -5.09 -2.83 9.86
C VAL A 75 -5.62 -3.22 8.50
N VAL A 76 -6.17 -4.43 8.40
CA VAL A 76 -6.76 -4.97 7.17
C VAL A 76 -8.17 -5.43 7.48
N GLY A 77 -9.15 -4.87 6.78
CA GLY A 77 -10.55 -5.24 6.90
C GLY A 77 -10.88 -6.43 6.01
N GLY A 78 -11.52 -7.45 6.58
CA GLY A 78 -12.12 -8.54 5.81
C GLY A 78 -13.43 -8.12 5.15
N GLN A 79 -13.73 -8.74 4.02
CA GLN A 79 -15.05 -8.77 3.41
C GLN A 79 -15.76 -10.05 3.88
N ASP A 80 -16.96 -9.90 4.42
CA ASP A 80 -17.91 -10.98 4.69
C ASP A 80 -18.98 -11.01 3.59
#